data_AF-A0A6P7GGM6-F1
#
_entry.id   AF-A0A6P7GGM6-F1
#
_cell.length_a   1.000
_cell.length_b   1.000
_cell.length_c   1.000
_cell.angle_alpha   90.00
_cell.angle_beta   90.00
_cell.angle_gamma   90.00
#
_symmetry.space_group_name_H-M   'P 1'
#
loop_
_entity.id
_entity.type
_entity.pdbx_description
1 polymer ?
#
loop_
_entity_poly.entity_id
_entity_poly.type
_entity_poly.pdbx_seq_one_letter_code
_entity_poly.pdbx_strand_id
1 'polypeptide(L)'
;MGKLINANNINFPPPSLLGQGDTPFNFYIVGDEAFPLTTSIMRPYPGHFLPRDKRIFNYRLSRGRRVIENAFGILSSRWRIYRRTIIASESTVVAIVKATVCLHNFLINNGEKLGQEHKYIAASTVDHENEAGELVHGDWRSEHGNNVLPIGRMGSNMYAKNAQTMRQNLLRYFLNEGAIQFQENK
;
A
#
# COMPACT_ATOMS: atom_id res chain seq x y z
N MET A 1 1.21 -13.73 -10.03
CA MET A 1 0.22 -12.88 -9.34
C MET A 1 -0.87 -12.35 -10.29
N GLY A 2 -0.55 -11.53 -11.30
CA GLY A 2 -1.55 -10.86 -12.16
C GLY A 2 -2.59 -11.77 -12.82
N LYS A 3 -2.18 -12.95 -13.33
CA LYS A 3 -3.11 -13.94 -13.89
C LYS A 3 -4.10 -14.52 -12.86
N LEU A 4 -3.65 -14.73 -11.62
CA LEU A 4 -4.50 -15.23 -10.52
C LEU A 4 -5.48 -14.17 -10.02
N ILE A 5 -5.02 -12.92 -9.96
CA ILE A 5 -5.86 -11.76 -9.62
C ILE A 5 -6.98 -11.60 -10.66
N ASN A 6 -6.64 -11.70 -11.95
CA ASN A 6 -7.62 -11.58 -13.03
C ASN A 6 -8.58 -12.78 -13.11
N ALA A 7 -8.15 -13.95 -12.64
CA ALA A 7 -8.98 -15.15 -12.56
C ALA A 7 -9.81 -15.23 -11.27
N ASN A 8 -9.80 -14.22 -10.39
CA ASN A 8 -10.38 -14.24 -9.04
C ASN A 8 -9.97 -15.48 -8.21
N ASN A 9 -8.80 -16.05 -8.50
CA ASN A 9 -8.30 -17.27 -7.88
C ASN A 9 -7.22 -16.96 -6.84
N ILE A 10 -7.41 -15.85 -6.10
CA ILE A 10 -6.58 -15.51 -4.96
C ILE A 10 -7.22 -16.18 -3.76
N ASN A 11 -6.42 -16.95 -3.01
CA ASN A 11 -6.88 -17.61 -1.80
C ASN A 11 -6.97 -16.59 -0.64
N PHE A 12 -7.93 -15.68 -0.72
CA PHE A 12 -8.25 -14.78 0.37
C PHE A 12 -8.85 -15.57 1.55
N PRO A 13 -8.66 -15.10 2.79
CA PRO A 13 -9.43 -15.60 3.91
C PRO A 13 -10.94 -15.51 3.65
N PRO A 14 -11.75 -16.36 4.29
CA PRO A 14 -13.20 -16.23 4.24
C PRO A 14 -13.66 -14.82 4.63
N PRO A 15 -14.77 -14.31 4.05
CA PRO A 15 -15.28 -12.99 4.37
C PRO A 15 -15.57 -12.83 5.86
N SER A 16 -15.29 -11.64 6.40
CA SER A 16 -15.51 -11.32 7.82
C SER A 16 -16.39 -10.08 7.95
N LEU A 17 -17.06 -9.92 9.09
CA LEU A 17 -17.87 -8.72 9.33
C LEU A 17 -16.99 -7.46 9.29
N LEU A 18 -17.53 -6.40 8.69
CA LEU A 18 -16.91 -5.07 8.69
C LEU A 18 -17.59 -4.23 9.76
N GLY A 19 -16.91 -4.04 10.89
CA GLY A 19 -17.47 -3.33 12.04
C GLY A 19 -18.60 -4.11 12.72
N GLN A 20 -19.64 -3.41 13.13
CA GLN A 20 -20.86 -3.94 13.76
C GLN A 20 -21.91 -4.41 12.74
N GLY A 21 -21.60 -4.39 11.44
CA GLY A 21 -22.54 -4.82 10.41
C GLY A 21 -22.75 -6.33 10.39
N ASP A 22 -23.94 -6.76 9.93
CA ASP A 22 -24.32 -8.19 9.85
C ASP A 22 -23.94 -8.86 8.53
N THR A 23 -23.44 -8.10 7.54
CA THR A 23 -23.09 -8.63 6.22
C THR A 23 -21.58 -8.86 6.13
N PRO A 24 -21.13 -10.10 5.83
CA PRO A 24 -19.72 -10.38 5.60
C PRO A 24 -19.14 -9.55 4.46
N PHE A 25 -17.94 -9.01 4.69
CA PHE A 25 -17.19 -8.19 3.76
C PHE A 25 -15.96 -8.96 3.27
N ASN A 26 -15.74 -8.94 1.96
CA ASN A 26 -14.64 -9.68 1.34
C ASN A 26 -13.29 -8.98 1.56
N PHE A 27 -12.23 -9.76 1.75
CA PHE A 27 -10.87 -9.23 1.69
C PHE A 27 -10.52 -8.76 0.28
N TYR A 28 -9.65 -7.77 0.19
CA TYR A 28 -9.21 -7.16 -1.06
C TYR A 28 -7.76 -6.73 -1.00
N ILE A 29 -7.13 -6.63 -2.18
CA ILE A 29 -5.83 -5.99 -2.36
C ILE A 29 -6.05 -4.48 -2.54
N VAL A 30 -5.23 -3.69 -1.86
CA VAL A 30 -5.20 -2.25 -2.08
C VAL A 30 -4.39 -1.96 -3.35
N GLY A 31 -5.06 -1.45 -4.37
CA GLY A 31 -4.46 -1.06 -5.65
C GLY A 31 -4.33 0.45 -5.79
N ASP A 32 -3.46 0.86 -6.71
CA ASP A 32 -3.38 2.23 -7.20
C ASP A 32 -4.40 2.50 -8.33
N GLU A 33 -4.58 3.76 -8.72
CA GLU A 33 -5.51 4.20 -9.77
C GLU A 33 -5.28 3.47 -11.11
N ALA A 34 -4.03 3.09 -11.39
CA ALA A 34 -3.66 2.36 -12.60
C ALA A 34 -4.30 0.96 -12.73
N PHE A 35 -4.74 0.36 -11.62
CA PHE A 35 -5.37 -0.96 -11.60
C PHE A 35 -6.88 -0.88 -11.87
N PRO A 36 -7.51 -1.93 -12.42
CA PRO A 36 -8.97 -1.99 -12.52
C PRO A 36 -9.61 -2.17 -11.14
N LEU A 37 -10.81 -1.60 -10.95
CA LEU A 37 -11.62 -1.87 -9.76
C LEU A 37 -12.30 -3.25 -9.92
N THR A 38 -12.01 -4.18 -9.01
CA THR A 38 -12.61 -5.52 -8.98
C THR A 38 -13.09 -5.86 -7.58
N THR A 39 -13.73 -7.03 -7.40
CA THR A 39 -14.07 -7.55 -6.06
C THR A 39 -12.84 -7.94 -5.23
N SER A 40 -11.68 -8.06 -5.88
CA SER A 40 -10.41 -8.45 -5.26
C SER A 40 -9.38 -7.33 -5.23
N ILE A 41 -9.59 -6.23 -5.97
CA ILE A 41 -8.72 -5.05 -5.99
C ILE A 41 -9.56 -3.81 -5.72
N MET A 42 -9.27 -3.13 -4.61
CA MET A 42 -9.85 -1.84 -4.28
C MET A 42 -8.90 -0.72 -4.70
N ARG A 43 -9.38 0.22 -5.51
CA ARG A 43 -8.59 1.35 -6.01
C ARG A 43 -9.23 2.69 -5.61
N PRO A 44 -8.47 3.80 -5.59
CA PRO A 44 -9.03 5.11 -5.29
C PRO A 44 -10.07 5.55 -6.33
N TYR A 45 -10.94 6.49 -5.95
CA TYR A 45 -11.74 7.23 -6.91
C TYR A 45 -10.81 8.06 -7.81
N PRO A 46 -10.96 7.97 -9.14
CA PRO A 46 -10.12 8.72 -10.07
C PRO A 46 -10.51 10.20 -10.10
N GLY A 47 -9.55 11.07 -10.43
CA GLY A 47 -9.76 12.50 -10.62
C GLY A 47 -9.26 13.39 -9.47
N HIS A 48 -9.03 14.67 -9.78
CA HIS A 48 -8.39 15.62 -8.87
C HIS A 48 -9.38 16.34 -7.93
N PHE A 49 -10.55 16.72 -8.43
CA PHE A 49 -11.57 17.47 -7.68
C PHE A 49 -12.67 16.55 -7.19
N LEU A 50 -12.36 15.79 -6.15
CA LEU A 50 -13.29 14.83 -5.57
C LEU A 50 -14.15 15.48 -4.45
N PRO A 51 -15.44 15.12 -4.37
CA PRO A 51 -16.26 15.48 -3.21
C PRO A 51 -15.69 14.87 -1.91
N ARG A 52 -16.09 15.45 -0.77
CA ARG A 52 -15.56 15.14 0.57
C ARG A 52 -15.51 13.64 0.88
N ASP A 53 -16.59 12.92 0.58
CA ASP A 53 -16.71 11.49 0.82
C ASP A 53 -15.61 10.68 0.12
N LYS A 54 -15.39 10.95 -1.17
CA LYS A 54 -14.37 10.28 -1.99
C LYS A 54 -12.95 10.69 -1.60
N ARG A 55 -12.73 11.93 -1.15
CA ARG A 55 -11.43 12.37 -0.61
C ARG A 55 -11.06 11.59 0.65
N ILE A 56 -11.97 11.48 1.61
CA ILE A 56 -11.78 10.68 2.83
C ILE A 56 -11.46 9.23 2.47
N PHE A 57 -12.20 8.63 1.54
CA PHE A 57 -11.92 7.27 1.08
C PHE A 57 -10.53 7.13 0.46
N ASN A 58 -10.15 8.02 -0.46
CA ASN A 58 -8.84 7.98 -1.10
C ASN A 58 -7.71 8.16 -0.07
N TYR A 59 -7.88 9.04 0.91
CA TYR A 59 -6.96 9.21 2.02
C TYR A 59 -6.80 7.92 2.84
N ARG A 60 -7.92 7.28 3.23
CA ARG A 60 -7.92 6.00 3.97
C ARG A 60 -7.24 4.88 3.19
N LEU A 61 -7.44 4.83 1.88
CA LEU A 61 -6.79 3.84 1.01
C LEU A 61 -5.29 4.12 0.86
N SER A 62 -4.90 5.39 0.72
CA SER A 62 -3.51 5.83 0.67
C SER A 62 -2.76 5.50 1.96
N ARG A 63 -3.40 5.72 3.12
CA ARG A 63 -2.90 5.30 4.44
C ARG A 63 -2.56 3.82 4.51
N GLY A 64 -3.41 2.95 3.96
CA GLY A 64 -3.12 1.52 3.87
C GLY A 64 -1.92 1.22 2.98
N ARG A 65 -1.81 1.89 1.82
CA ARG A 65 -0.66 1.73 0.89
C ARG A 65 0.66 2.21 1.48
N ARG A 66 0.66 3.26 2.30
CA ARG A 66 1.88 3.82 2.88
C ARG A 66 2.73 2.78 3.61
N VAL A 67 2.12 1.76 4.22
CA VAL A 67 2.86 0.67 4.88
C VAL A 67 3.75 -0.07 3.89
N ILE A 68 3.21 -0.46 2.73
CA ILE A 68 3.97 -1.22 1.74
C ILE A 68 4.92 -0.32 0.94
N GLU A 69 4.55 0.95 0.73
CA GLU A 69 5.43 1.95 0.12
C GLU A 69 6.66 2.23 0.97
N ASN A 70 6.48 2.46 2.28
CA ASN A 70 7.60 2.61 3.22
C ASN A 70 8.49 1.35 3.20
N ALA A 71 7.91 0.15 3.27
CA ALA A 71 8.69 -1.08 3.30
C ALA A 71 9.60 -1.23 2.06
N PHE A 72 9.04 -1.10 0.86
CA PHE A 72 9.83 -1.21 -0.37
C PHE A 72 10.74 -0.01 -0.62
N GLY A 73 10.30 1.19 -0.26
CA GLY A 73 11.07 2.42 -0.39
C GLY A 73 12.31 2.46 0.50
N ILE A 74 12.21 1.95 1.72
CA ILE A 74 13.35 1.83 2.62
C ILE A 74 14.26 0.68 2.17
N LEU A 75 13.71 -0.43 1.69
CA LEU A 75 14.50 -1.51 1.10
C LEU A 75 15.31 -0.99 -0.10
N SER A 76 14.69 -0.27 -1.04
CA SER A 76 15.38 0.27 -2.21
C SER A 76 16.41 1.35 -1.86
N SER A 77 16.12 2.20 -0.86
CA SER A 77 17.08 3.21 -0.40
C SER A 77 18.30 2.54 0.25
N ARG A 78 18.11 1.56 1.13
CA ARG A 78 19.20 0.88 1.84
C ARG A 78 20.05 -0.01 0.93
N TRP A 79 19.43 -0.74 0.02
CA TRP A 79 20.11 -1.72 -0.81
C TRP A 79 20.38 -1.15 -2.20
N ARG A 80 21.63 -0.69 -2.42
CA ARG A 80 22.07 -0.03 -3.66
C ARG A 80 21.81 -0.84 -4.94
N ILE A 81 21.65 -2.16 -4.85
CA ILE A 81 21.30 -3.03 -5.99
C ILE A 81 20.00 -2.59 -6.68
N TYR A 82 19.07 -1.97 -5.95
CA TYR A 82 17.80 -1.46 -6.49
C TYR A 82 17.89 -0.04 -7.06
N ARG A 83 19.02 0.65 -6.86
CA ARG A 83 19.23 2.02 -7.36
C ARG A 83 19.61 2.07 -8.84
N ARG A 84 19.72 0.92 -9.52
CA ARG A 84 19.93 0.79 -10.98
C ARG A 84 19.18 -0.43 -11.50
N THR A 85 18.99 -0.49 -12.81
CA THR A 85 18.50 -1.69 -13.49
C THR A 85 19.41 -2.88 -13.16
N ILE A 86 18.80 -3.98 -12.74
CA ILE A 86 19.53 -5.22 -12.41
C ILE A 86 19.76 -5.99 -13.70
N ILE A 87 21.02 -6.11 -14.12
CA ILE A 87 21.42 -6.91 -15.28
C ILE A 87 21.80 -8.29 -14.78
N ALA A 88 20.82 -9.20 -14.73
CA ALA A 88 21.00 -10.59 -14.31
C ALA A 88 19.89 -11.47 -14.90
N SER A 89 20.05 -12.80 -14.81
CA SER A 89 18.97 -13.73 -15.17
C SER A 89 17.79 -13.61 -14.21
N GLU A 90 16.59 -14.04 -14.63
CA GLU A 90 15.39 -14.02 -13.79
C GLU A 90 15.60 -14.77 -12.48
N SER A 91 16.23 -15.95 -12.51
CA SER A 91 16.51 -16.74 -11.32
C SER A 91 17.42 -16.00 -10.34
N THR A 92 18.44 -15.30 -10.84
CA THR A 92 19.32 -14.47 -10.01
C THR A 92 18.59 -13.25 -9.44
N VAL A 93 17.74 -12.58 -10.22
CA VAL A 93 16.92 -11.47 -9.72
C VAL A 93 16.00 -11.93 -8.59
N VAL A 94 15.34 -13.09 -8.75
CA VAL A 94 14.50 -13.68 -7.69
C VAL A 94 15.34 -13.99 -6.44
N ALA A 95 16.55 -14.51 -6.60
CA ALA A 95 17.45 -14.77 -5.47
C ALA A 95 17.89 -13.48 -4.76
N ILE A 96 18.22 -12.41 -5.51
CA ILE A 96 18.56 -11.09 -4.96
C ILE A 96 17.40 -10.54 -4.12
N VAL A 97 16.18 -10.58 -4.67
CA VAL A 97 14.98 -10.11 -3.96
C VAL A 97 14.76 -10.88 -2.66
N LYS A 98 14.82 -12.22 -2.71
CA LYS A 98 14.69 -13.05 -1.50
C LYS A 98 15.78 -12.74 -0.47
N ALA A 99 17.04 -12.69 -0.89
CA ALA A 99 18.17 -12.46 0.01
C ALA A 99 18.06 -11.09 0.70
N THR A 100 17.80 -10.02 -0.06
CA THR A 100 17.66 -8.67 0.49
C THR A 100 16.45 -8.55 1.42
N VAL A 101 15.30 -9.17 1.12
CA VAL A 101 14.13 -9.18 2.04
C VAL A 101 14.47 -9.90 3.35
N CYS A 102 15.10 -11.08 3.27
CA CYS A 102 15.51 -11.83 4.47
C CYS A 102 16.50 -11.01 5.32
N LEU A 103 17.53 -10.44 4.70
CA LEU A 103 18.53 -9.64 5.42
C LEU A 103 17.94 -8.34 5.96
N HIS A 104 17.06 -7.67 5.22
CA HIS A 104 16.37 -6.46 5.66
C HIS A 104 15.54 -6.72 6.91
N ASN A 105 14.74 -7.79 6.92
CA ASN A 105 13.94 -8.18 8.08
C ASN A 105 14.82 -8.60 9.27
N PHE A 106 15.92 -9.31 9.01
CA PHE A 106 16.90 -9.65 10.06
C PHE A 106 17.50 -8.41 10.70
N LEU A 107 17.87 -7.41 9.91
CA LEU A 107 18.46 -6.16 10.40
C LEU A 107 17.44 -5.31 11.18
N ILE A 108 16.17 -5.27 10.75
CA ILE A 108 15.09 -4.64 11.52
C ILE A 108 14.98 -5.29 12.90
N ASN A 109 14.81 -6.62 12.94
CA ASN A 109 14.56 -7.36 14.18
C ASN A 109 15.75 -7.32 15.16
N ASN A 110 16.99 -7.23 14.67
CA ASN A 110 18.17 -7.15 15.53
C ASN A 110 18.53 -5.70 15.88
N GLY A 111 18.27 -4.73 15.00
CA GLY A 111 18.45 -3.31 15.29
C GLY A 111 17.57 -2.83 16.45
N GLU A 112 16.38 -3.40 16.61
CA GLU A 112 15.53 -3.15 17.79
C GLU A 112 16.16 -3.65 19.11
N LYS A 113 17.01 -4.69 19.05
CA LYS A 113 17.63 -5.32 20.23
C LYS A 113 18.95 -4.64 20.65
N LEU A 114 19.62 -3.92 19.75
CA LEU A 114 20.97 -3.39 19.94
C LEU A 114 21.01 -1.94 20.50
N GLY A 115 19.87 -1.36 20.89
CA GLY A 115 19.80 0.00 21.45
C GLY A 115 19.73 1.12 20.39
N GLN A 116 19.48 2.36 20.83
CA GLN A 116 19.12 3.47 19.93
C GLN A 116 20.21 3.90 18.94
N GLU A 117 21.49 3.67 19.24
CA GLU A 117 22.59 4.19 18.43
C GLU A 117 22.80 3.46 17.09
N HIS A 118 22.24 2.25 16.93
CA HIS A 118 22.44 1.40 15.74
C HIS A 118 21.13 0.94 15.10
N LYS A 119 20.08 1.78 15.13
CA LYS A 119 18.81 1.44 14.47
C LYS A 119 18.98 1.38 12.96
N TYR A 120 18.68 0.21 12.41
CA TYR A 120 18.68 -0.02 10.96
C TYR A 120 17.66 0.87 10.22
N ILE A 121 16.51 1.16 10.84
CA ILE A 121 15.50 2.12 10.38
C ILE A 121 15.34 3.19 11.46
N ALA A 122 15.72 4.43 11.15
CA ALA A 122 15.49 5.57 12.03
C ALA A 122 14.05 6.09 11.86
N ALA A 123 13.53 6.78 12.87
CA ALA A 123 12.16 7.33 12.82
C ALA A 123 11.97 8.34 11.68
N SER A 124 13.01 9.13 11.35
CA SER A 124 13.02 10.06 10.22
C SER A 124 12.98 9.35 8.86
N THR A 125 13.40 8.08 8.80
CA THR A 125 13.44 7.32 7.55
C THR A 125 12.07 6.80 7.13
N VAL A 126 11.02 6.88 7.95
CA VAL A 126 9.69 6.33 7.65
C VAL A 126 8.68 7.45 7.48
N ASP A 127 7.79 7.36 6.48
CA ASP A 127 6.67 8.29 6.38
C ASP A 127 5.76 8.15 7.61
N HIS A 128 5.60 9.22 8.37
CA HIS A 128 4.78 9.26 9.57
C HIS A 128 3.75 10.40 9.49
N GLU A 129 2.83 10.45 10.46
CA GLU A 129 1.97 11.62 10.61
C GLU A 129 2.41 12.42 11.83
N ASN A 130 2.40 13.75 11.69
CA ASN A 130 2.64 14.65 12.80
C ASN A 130 1.38 14.77 13.69
N GLU A 131 1.48 15.52 14.78
CA GLU A 131 0.37 15.74 15.72
C GLU A 131 -0.85 16.42 15.08
N ALA A 132 -0.66 17.15 13.97
CA ALA A 132 -1.73 17.74 13.16
C ALA A 132 -2.37 16.75 12.16
N GLY A 133 -1.91 15.50 12.14
CA GLY A 133 -2.35 14.46 11.20
C GLY A 133 -1.81 14.64 9.78
N GLU A 134 -0.88 15.55 9.55
CA GLU A 134 -0.24 15.80 8.26
C GLU A 134 0.81 14.75 7.96
N LEU A 135 0.92 14.37 6.69
CA LEU A 135 1.90 13.41 6.23
C LEU A 135 3.29 14.06 6.21
N VAL A 136 4.20 13.55 7.03
CA VAL A 136 5.62 13.86 6.98
C VAL A 136 6.33 12.77 6.19
N HIS A 137 6.97 13.17 5.10
CA HIS A 137 7.73 12.26 4.25
C HIS A 137 9.04 11.84 4.91
N GLY A 138 9.33 10.54 4.88
CA GLY A 138 10.58 10.01 5.41
C GLY A 138 11.75 10.21 4.45
N ASP A 139 12.96 10.21 5.01
CA ASP A 139 14.23 10.43 4.28
C ASP A 139 14.41 9.51 3.07
N TRP A 140 13.82 8.30 3.13
CA TRP A 140 13.88 7.36 2.02
C TRP A 140 13.38 7.98 0.72
N ARG A 141 12.39 8.89 0.74
CA ARG A 141 11.83 9.50 -0.48
C ARG A 141 12.80 10.41 -1.21
N SER A 142 13.79 11.00 -0.53
CA SER A 142 14.80 11.87 -1.16
C SER A 142 16.03 11.10 -1.67
N GLU A 143 16.27 9.88 -1.16
CA GLU A 143 17.39 9.04 -1.59
C GLU A 143 17.19 8.29 -2.92
N HIS A 144 16.04 8.48 -3.58
CA HIS A 144 15.67 7.70 -4.77
C HIS A 144 16.38 8.14 -6.05
N GLY A 145 17.10 7.20 -6.67
CA GLY A 145 17.25 7.15 -8.13
C GLY A 145 16.01 6.51 -8.74
N ASN A 146 15.36 7.19 -9.69
CA ASN A 146 14.03 6.93 -10.28
C ASN A 146 13.81 5.53 -10.95
N ASN A 147 13.98 4.40 -10.27
CA ASN A 147 13.83 3.08 -10.91
C ASN A 147 12.60 2.26 -10.47
N VAL A 148 11.95 2.62 -9.36
CA VAL A 148 10.62 2.09 -9.05
C VAL A 148 9.61 3.02 -9.70
N LEU A 149 9.36 2.78 -10.98
CA LEU A 149 8.47 3.62 -11.78
C LEU A 149 7.00 3.31 -11.45
N PRO A 150 6.13 4.33 -11.42
CA PRO A 150 4.69 4.12 -11.36
C PRO A 150 4.25 3.20 -12.51
N ILE A 151 3.42 2.21 -12.19
CA ILE A 151 2.90 1.28 -13.19
C ILE A 151 1.91 2.04 -14.07
N GLY A 152 2.07 1.92 -15.40
CA GLY A 152 1.11 2.46 -16.37
C GLY A 152 -0.27 1.81 -16.25
N ARG A 153 -1.27 2.39 -16.91
CA ARG A 153 -2.65 1.91 -16.84
C ARG A 153 -2.77 0.43 -17.24
N MET A 154 -3.27 -0.43 -16.35
CA MET A 154 -3.29 -1.88 -16.52
C MET A 154 -4.65 -2.48 -16.89
N GLY A 155 -5.66 -1.65 -17.19
CA GLY A 155 -6.97 -2.17 -17.57
C GLY A 155 -8.04 -1.11 -17.88
N SER A 156 -9.22 -1.62 -18.25
CA SER A 156 -10.42 -0.82 -18.48
C SER A 156 -10.92 -0.16 -17.20
N ASN A 157 -11.57 0.99 -17.33
CA ASN A 157 -12.30 1.64 -16.23
C ASN A 157 -13.66 0.99 -15.96
N MET A 158 -14.09 0.04 -16.79
CA MET A 158 -15.34 -0.69 -16.61
C MET A 158 -15.20 -1.69 -15.46
N TYR A 159 -16.06 -1.57 -14.45
CA TYR A 159 -16.06 -2.43 -13.27
C TYR A 159 -17.41 -3.12 -13.14
N ALA A 160 -17.42 -4.33 -12.56
CA ALA A 160 -18.66 -5.04 -12.27
C ALA A 160 -19.46 -4.32 -11.17
N LYS A 161 -20.81 -4.37 -11.25
CA LYS A 161 -21.72 -3.76 -10.26
C LYS A 161 -21.39 -4.17 -8.81
N ASN A 162 -20.93 -5.41 -8.62
CA ASN A 162 -20.52 -5.93 -7.31
C ASN A 162 -19.28 -5.21 -6.75
N ALA A 163 -18.28 -4.91 -7.58
CA ALA A 163 -17.08 -4.18 -7.17
C ALA A 163 -17.41 -2.73 -6.77
N GLN A 164 -18.34 -2.10 -7.49
CA GLN A 164 -18.85 -0.77 -7.11
C GLN A 164 -19.56 -0.79 -5.76
N THR A 165 -20.43 -1.78 -5.55
CA THR A 165 -21.20 -1.93 -4.31
C THR A 165 -20.26 -2.14 -3.12
N MET A 166 -19.24 -2.99 -3.29
CA MET A 166 -18.21 -3.23 -2.28
C MET A 166 -17.46 -1.94 -1.92
N ARG A 167 -17.04 -1.15 -2.92
CA ARG A 167 -16.39 0.16 -2.67
C ARG A 167 -17.33 1.13 -1.97
N GLN A 168 -18.61 1.16 -2.31
CA GLN A 168 -19.59 2.03 -1.69
C GLN A 168 -19.84 1.64 -0.22
N ASN A 169 -19.90 0.35 0.09
CA ASN A 169 -20.02 -0.14 1.46
C ASN A 169 -18.81 0.24 2.29
N LEU A 170 -17.60 0.09 1.74
CA LEU A 170 -16.37 0.51 2.41
C LEU A 170 -16.29 2.02 2.62
N LEU A 171 -16.71 2.81 1.62
CA LEU A 171 -16.86 4.26 1.74
C LEU A 171 -17.79 4.64 2.88
N ARG A 172 -18.98 4.02 2.95
CA ARG A 172 -19.93 4.26 4.05
C ARG A 172 -19.32 3.89 5.41
N TYR A 173 -18.60 2.78 5.49
CA TYR A 173 -17.92 2.40 6.73
C TYR A 173 -16.91 3.47 7.18
N PHE A 174 -16.03 3.96 6.29
CA PHE A 174 -15.05 5.00 6.62
C PHE A 174 -15.66 6.35 7.01
N LEU A 175 -16.87 6.65 6.56
CA LEU A 175 -17.57 7.89 6.93
C LEU A 175 -18.35 7.78 8.24
N ASN A 176 -18.59 6.57 8.74
CA ASN A 176 -19.41 6.32 9.92
C ASN A 176 -18.58 5.57 10.99
N GLU A 177 -18.88 4.30 11.23
CA GLU A 177 -18.25 3.50 12.28
C GLU A 177 -16.72 3.45 12.20
N GLY A 178 -16.17 3.41 10.99
CA GLY A 178 -14.73 3.39 10.74
C GLY A 178 -14.06 4.77 10.67
N ALA A 179 -14.78 5.84 11.01
CA ALA A 179 -14.28 7.20 10.97
C ALA A 179 -13.14 7.43 11.97
N ILE A 180 -12.20 8.29 11.59
CA ILE A 180 -11.05 8.69 12.41
C ILE A 180 -11.01 10.21 12.52
N GLN A 181 -10.52 10.74 13.64
CA GLN A 181 -10.65 12.15 14.00
C GLN A 181 -10.06 13.14 12.98
N PHE A 182 -9.00 12.75 12.27
CA PHE A 182 -8.24 13.65 11.39
C PHE A 182 -8.50 13.43 9.88
N GLN A 183 -9.45 12.57 9.50
CA GLN A 183 -9.74 12.35 8.07
C GLN A 183 -10.45 13.53 7.39
N GLU A 184 -11.09 14.40 8.18
CA GLU A 184 -11.86 15.54 7.68
C GLU A 184 -10.99 16.63 7.06
N ASN A 185 -9.72 16.69 7.49
CA ASN A 185 -8.75 17.69 7.04
C ASN A 185 -7.98 17.22 5.79
N LYS A 186 -8.47 16.20 5.07
CA LYS A 186 -7.76 15.51 3.97
C LYS A 186 -8.49 15.59 2.64
#